data_AF-A0A7Y0GQG4-F1
#
_entry.id   AF-A0A7Y0GQG4-F1
#
_cell.length_a   1.000
_cell.length_b   1.000
_cell.length_c   1.000
_cell.angle_alpha   90.00
_cell.angle_beta   90.00
_cell.angle_gamma   90.00
#
_symmetry.space_group_name_H-M   'P 1'
#
loop_
_entity.id
_entity.type
_entity.pdbx_description
1 polymer ?
#
loop_
_entity_poly.entity_id
_entity_poly.type
_entity_poly.pdbx_seq_one_letter_code
_entity_poly.pdbx_strand_id
1 'polypeptide(L)'
;MPDQLELELERIAVPATVRRAPKFGAFITAGALVGALLGLVLVLVTASPDTGTGGAFMPFLGGDGTVRLLTAGAFAVLGGLVGGALAVGADRRSSARR
;
A
#
# COMPACT_ATOMS: atom_id res chain seq x y z
N MET A 1 24.87 46.59 3.60
CA MET A 1 23.50 46.83 4.10
C MET A 1 22.69 45.59 3.79
N PRO A 2 22.42 44.72 4.76
CA PRO A 2 21.68 43.47 4.57
C PRO A 2 20.27 43.70 3.98
N ASP A 3 19.70 44.87 4.23
CA ASP A 3 18.38 45.32 3.80
C ASP A 3 18.25 45.42 2.26
N GLN A 4 19.34 45.73 1.55
CA GLN A 4 19.33 45.76 0.07
C GLN A 4 19.31 44.35 -0.54
N LEU A 5 19.91 43.39 0.16
CA LEU A 5 19.94 41.99 -0.27
C LEU A 5 18.55 41.34 -0.11
N GLU A 6 17.83 41.65 0.97
CA GLU A 6 16.44 41.20 1.16
C GLU A 6 15.52 41.70 0.03
N LEU A 7 15.64 42.97 -0.35
CA LEU A 7 14.87 43.56 -1.45
C LEU A 7 15.21 42.94 -2.81
N GLU A 8 16.47 42.59 -3.06
CA GLU A 8 16.85 41.87 -4.28
C GLU A 8 16.35 40.42 -4.30
N LEU A 9 16.38 39.73 -3.17
CA LEU A 9 15.87 38.36 -3.03
C LEU A 9 14.36 38.31 -3.26
N GLU A 10 13.60 39.25 -2.72
CA GLU A 10 12.15 39.33 -2.89
C GLU A 10 11.76 39.62 -4.36
N ARG A 11 12.57 40.41 -5.07
CA ARG A 11 12.37 40.73 -6.49
C ARG A 11 12.68 39.54 -7.43
N ILE A 12 13.61 38.66 -7.06
CA ILE A 12 14.02 37.50 -7.86
C ILE A 12 13.22 36.24 -7.48
N ALA A 13 12.64 36.21 -6.27
CA ALA A 13 11.89 35.08 -5.77
C ALA A 13 10.66 34.78 -6.65
N VAL A 14 10.74 33.70 -7.42
CA VAL A 14 9.56 33.09 -8.05
C VAL A 14 8.88 32.23 -6.99
N PRO A 15 7.55 32.38 -6.75
CA PRO A 15 6.84 31.58 -5.76
C PRO A 15 6.91 30.09 -6.13
N ALA A 16 7.83 29.37 -5.49
CA ALA A 16 8.01 27.94 -5.64
C ALA A 16 6.90 27.24 -4.84
N THR A 17 5.85 26.80 -5.54
CA THR A 17 4.80 26.01 -4.89
C THR A 17 5.34 24.61 -4.67
N VAL A 18 5.63 24.24 -3.41
CA VAL A 18 6.08 22.89 -3.08
C VAL A 18 4.92 21.92 -3.28
N ARG A 19 4.96 21.12 -4.35
CA ARG A 19 3.96 20.07 -4.59
C ARG A 19 4.11 19.01 -3.50
N ARG A 20 3.13 18.89 -2.59
CA ARG A 20 3.03 17.73 -1.70
C ARG A 20 2.66 16.53 -2.55
N ALA A 21 3.62 15.66 -2.82
CA ALA A 21 3.35 14.38 -3.46
C ALA A 21 2.39 13.56 -2.58
N PRO A 22 1.34 12.96 -3.13
CA PRO A 22 0.55 11.97 -2.40
C PRO A 22 1.46 10.82 -1.96
N LYS A 23 1.26 10.33 -0.73
CA LYS A 23 2.03 9.19 -0.21
C LYS A 23 1.50 7.88 -0.83
N PHE A 24 1.84 7.62 -2.09
CA PHE A 24 1.44 6.40 -2.81
C PHE A 24 1.76 5.12 -2.03
N GLY A 25 2.91 5.09 -1.36
CA GLY A 25 3.31 3.98 -0.50
C GLY A 25 2.27 3.64 0.58
N ALA A 26 1.66 4.64 1.23
CA ALA A 26 0.70 4.41 2.30
C ALA A 26 -0.58 3.71 1.81
N PHE A 27 -1.03 4.04 0.59
CA PHE A 27 -2.20 3.41 -0.01
C PHE A 27 -1.92 1.97 -0.43
N ILE A 28 -0.74 1.70 -1.02
CA ILE A 28 -0.33 0.36 -1.41
C ILE A 28 -0.18 -0.52 -0.17
N THR A 29 0.49 -0.04 0.88
CA THR A 29 0.67 -0.80 2.12
C THR A 29 -0.66 -1.06 2.82
N ALA A 30 -1.56 -0.07 2.89
CA ALA A 30 -2.87 -0.26 3.49
C ALA A 30 -3.71 -1.28 2.71
N GLY A 31 -3.72 -1.16 1.38
CA GLY A 31 -4.40 -2.12 0.51
C GLY A 31 -3.85 -3.54 0.69
N ALA A 32 -2.52 -3.69 0.74
CA ALA A 32 -1.89 -4.99 0.93
C ALA A 32 -2.20 -5.63 2.29
N LEU A 33 -2.20 -4.84 3.36
CA LEU A 33 -2.58 -5.32 4.70
C LEU A 33 -4.04 -5.76 4.75
N VAL A 34 -4.96 -4.95 4.23
CA VAL A 34 -6.39 -5.31 4.16
C VAL A 34 -6.59 -6.57 3.32
N GLY A 35 -5.91 -6.67 2.17
CA GLY A 35 -5.90 -7.87 1.35
C GLY A 35 -5.43 -9.11 2.12
N ALA A 36 -4.25 -9.04 2.75
CA ALA A 36 -3.72 -10.14 3.54
C ALA A 36 -4.71 -10.63 4.61
N LEU A 37 -5.34 -9.69 5.32
CA LEU A 37 -6.36 -9.99 6.34
C LEU A 37 -7.58 -10.69 5.72
N LEU A 38 -8.10 -10.20 4.59
CA LEU A 38 -9.21 -10.84 3.89
C LEU A 38 -8.86 -12.25 3.42
N GLY A 39 -7.64 -12.46 2.91
CA GLY A 39 -7.16 -13.80 2.50
C GLY A 39 -7.07 -14.75 3.69
N LEU A 40 -6.60 -14.28 4.86
CA LEU A 40 -6.58 -15.08 6.09
C LEU A 40 -7.98 -15.44 6.58
N VAL A 41 -8.90 -14.46 6.59
CA VAL A 41 -10.30 -14.69 6.97
C VAL A 41 -10.97 -15.68 6.01
N LEU A 42 -10.72 -15.56 4.71
CA LEU A 42 -11.26 -16.49 3.71
C LEU A 42 -10.84 -17.92 4.02
N VAL A 43 -9.54 -18.16 4.25
CA VAL A 43 -9.06 -19.51 4.58
C VAL A 43 -9.63 -20.02 5.90
N LEU A 44 -9.83 -19.16 6.90
CA LEU A 44 -10.47 -19.54 8.16
C LEU A 44 -11.93 -19.99 7.96
N VAL A 45 -12.66 -19.36 7.04
CA VAL A 45 -14.07 -19.68 6.77
C VAL A 45 -14.21 -20.90 5.84
N THR A 46 -13.25 -21.13 4.94
CA THR A 46 -13.29 -22.24 3.97
C THR A 46 -12.53 -23.49 4.42
N ALA A 47 -11.75 -23.42 5.50
CA ALA A 47 -11.02 -24.57 6.00
C ALA A 47 -11.98 -25.69 6.43
N SER A 48 -11.81 -26.87 5.83
CA SER A 48 -12.48 -28.10 6.23
C SER A 48 -11.53 -28.92 7.13
N PRO A 49 -12.04 -29.68 8.11
CA PRO A 49 -11.21 -30.34 9.12
C PRO A 49 -10.29 -31.48 8.61
N ASP A 50 -10.39 -31.89 7.34
CA ASP A 50 -9.73 -33.09 6.78
C ASP A 50 -8.46 -32.82 5.94
N THR A 51 -7.89 -31.62 5.99
CA THR A 51 -6.72 -31.27 5.19
C THR A 51 -5.43 -31.81 5.82
N GLY A 52 -4.90 -32.84 5.15
CA GLY A 52 -3.83 -33.71 5.62
C GLY A 52 -2.54 -33.02 6.06
N THR A 53 -1.88 -33.66 7.00
CA THR A 53 -0.51 -33.42 7.50
C THR A 53 0.52 -33.65 6.39
N GLY A 54 0.53 -32.79 5.37
CA GLY A 54 1.57 -32.76 4.36
C GLY A 54 2.89 -32.31 4.98
N GLY A 55 3.91 -33.18 4.94
CA GLY A 55 5.23 -32.91 5.51
C GLY A 55 5.93 -31.76 4.77
N ALA A 56 6.09 -30.63 5.45
CA ALA A 56 6.88 -29.50 4.97
C ALA A 56 8.13 -29.31 5.84
N PHE A 57 9.19 -28.75 5.23
CA PHE A 57 10.46 -28.47 5.90
C PHE A 57 10.33 -27.47 7.08
N MET A 58 9.33 -26.58 7.05
CA MET A 58 9.04 -25.62 8.12
C MET A 58 7.65 -25.87 8.72
N PRO A 59 7.48 -25.79 10.06
CA PRO A 59 6.22 -26.12 10.75
C PRO A 59 5.02 -25.30 10.28
N PHE A 60 5.22 -24.05 9.86
CA PHE A 60 4.16 -23.16 9.36
C PHE A 60 3.86 -23.32 7.86
N LEU A 61 4.64 -24.14 7.13
CA LEU A 61 4.39 -24.51 5.74
C LEU A 61 3.75 -25.90 5.62
N GLY A 62 3.66 -26.66 6.72
CA GLY A 62 3.02 -27.98 6.74
C GLY A 62 1.50 -27.87 6.61
N GLY A 63 0.88 -28.84 5.93
CA GLY A 63 -0.58 -28.91 5.75
C GLY A 63 -1.19 -27.59 5.26
N ASP A 64 -2.18 -27.09 5.99
CA ASP A 64 -2.91 -25.85 5.69
C ASP A 64 -2.09 -24.55 5.80
N GLY A 65 -0.91 -24.61 6.41
CA GLY A 65 -0.04 -23.46 6.59
C GLY A 65 0.39 -22.83 5.26
N THR A 66 0.72 -23.66 4.27
CA THR A 66 1.08 -23.17 2.92
C THR A 66 -0.11 -22.56 2.20
N VAL A 67 -1.31 -23.15 2.31
CA VAL A 67 -2.53 -22.61 1.69
C VAL A 67 -2.87 -21.24 2.28
N ARG A 68 -2.77 -21.11 3.62
CA ARG A 68 -2.93 -19.81 4.29
C ARG A 68 -1.94 -18.78 3.79
N LEU A 69 -0.66 -19.13 3.71
CA LEU A 69 0.40 -18.19 3.31
C LEU A 69 0.21 -17.71 1.86
N LEU A 70 -0.07 -18.65 0.95
CA LEU A 70 -0.29 -18.34 -0.47
C LEU A 70 -1.56 -17.51 -0.67
N THR A 71 -2.66 -17.87 0.00
CA THR A 71 -3.92 -17.15 -0.11
C THR A 71 -3.81 -15.74 0.47
N ALA A 72 -3.23 -15.59 1.66
CA ALA A 72 -2.96 -14.29 2.26
C ALA A 72 -2.02 -13.45 1.38
N GLY A 73 -0.96 -14.04 0.84
CA GLY A 73 -0.03 -13.37 -0.07
C GLY A 73 -0.70 -12.91 -1.37
N ALA A 74 -1.51 -13.76 -1.99
CA ALA A 74 -2.24 -13.43 -3.21
C ALA A 74 -3.22 -12.28 -2.97
N PHE A 75 -4.01 -12.33 -1.90
CA PHE A 75 -4.90 -11.23 -1.55
C PHE A 75 -4.14 -9.97 -1.15
N ALA A 76 -2.96 -10.07 -0.53
CA ALA A 76 -2.12 -8.91 -0.23
C ALA A 76 -1.65 -8.21 -1.52
N VAL A 77 -1.23 -8.96 -2.53
CA VAL A 77 -0.86 -8.39 -3.83
C VAL A 77 -2.06 -7.71 -4.48
N LEU A 78 -3.22 -8.38 -4.52
CA LEU A 78 -4.45 -7.82 -5.08
C LEU A 78 -4.87 -6.55 -4.34
N GLY A 79 -4.86 -6.57 -3.01
CA GLY A 79 -5.18 -5.43 -2.17
C GLY A 79 -4.21 -4.26 -2.39
N GLY A 80 -2.92 -4.54 -2.54
CA GLY A 80 -1.90 -3.54 -2.86
C GLY A 80 -2.13 -2.89 -4.22
N LEU A 81 -2.50 -3.66 -5.25
CA LEU A 81 -2.86 -3.14 -6.57
C LEU A 81 -4.09 -2.23 -6.52
N VAL A 82 -5.14 -2.65 -5.81
CA VAL A 82 -6.34 -1.83 -5.61
C VAL A 82 -6.01 -0.54 -4.85
N GLY A 83 -5.21 -0.64 -3.78
CA GLY A 83 -4.73 0.52 -3.03
C GLY A 83 -3.93 1.50 -3.91
N GLY A 84 -3.01 0.98 -4.73
CA GLY A 84 -2.26 1.75 -5.71
C GLY A 84 -3.15 2.45 -6.74
N ALA A 85 -4.16 1.75 -7.28
CA ALA A 85 -5.12 2.33 -8.21
C ALA A 85 -5.92 3.48 -7.58
N LEU A 86 -6.35 3.32 -6.32
CA LEU A 86 -7.02 4.39 -5.56
C LEU A 86 -6.10 5.60 -5.33
N ALA A 87 -4.81 5.36 -5.09
CA ALA A 87 -3.83 6.43 -4.93
C ALA A 87 -3.65 7.26 -6.21
N VAL A 88 -3.61 6.60 -7.38
CA VAL A 88 -3.56 7.27 -8.69
C VAL A 88 -4.83 8.07 -8.93
N GLY A 89 -6.00 7.53 -8.58
CA GLY A 89 -7.27 8.25 -8.66
C GLY A 89 -7.30 9.52 -7.78
N ALA A 90 -6.77 9.43 -6.56
CA ALA A 90 -6.67 10.56 -5.65
C ALA A 90 -5.73 11.66 -6.17
N ASP A 91 -4.57 11.30 -6.73
CA ASP A 91 -3.62 12.25 -7.32
C ASP A 91 -4.22 13.00 -8.52
N ARG A 92 -4.94 12.27 -9.39
CA ARG A 92 -5.67 12.86 -10.53
C ARG A 92 -6.74 13.84 -10.07
N ARG A 93 -7.53 13.50 -9.05
CA ARG A 93 -8.59 14.39 -8.51
C ARG A 93 -8.03 15.64 -7.86
N SER A 94 -6.89 15.55 -7.18
CA SER A 94 -6.24 16.71 -6.57
C SER A 94 -5.68 17.68 -7.62
N SER A 95 -5.22 17.16 -8.75
CA SER A 95 -4.65 17.98 -9.83
C SER A 95 -5.73 18.66 -10.68
N ALA A 96 -6.95 18.12 -10.73
CA ALA A 96 -8.07 18.68 -11.48
C ALA A 96 -8.93 19.72 -10.70
N ARG A 97 -8.73 19.84 -9.38
CA ARG A 97 -9.48 20.78 -8.50
C ARG A 97 -8.75 22.09 -8.21
N ARG A 98 -7.54 22.26 -8.73
CA ARG A 98 -6.73 23.48 -8.65
C ARG A 98 -6.47 24.00 -10.06
#